data_AF-A0A6M3KWZ8-F1
#
_entry.id   AF-A0A6M3KWZ8-F1
#
_cell.length_a   1.000
_cell.length_b   1.000
_cell.length_c   1.000
_cell.angle_alpha   90.00
_cell.angle_beta   90.00
_cell.angle_gamma   90.00
#
_symmetry.space_group_name_H-M   'P 1'
#
loop_
_entity.id
_entity.type
_entity.pdbx_description
1 polymer ?
#
loop_
_entity_poly.entity_id
_entity_poly.type
_entity_poly.pdbx_seq_one_letter_code
_entity_poly.pdbx_strand_id
1 'polypeptide(L)' 'MPKAFDACVKGGGKVRTKAVGEKKYIRICLPKGGGDSIGGEVKTKKKKGK' A
#
# COMPACT_ATOMS: atom_id res chain seq x y z
N MET A 1 -6.36 3.15 -7.46
CA MET A 1 -5.34 3.64 -6.51
C MET A 1 -5.81 4.98 -5.95
N PRO A 2 -5.97 5.13 -4.63
CA PRO A 2 -6.51 6.35 -4.04
C PRO A 2 -5.60 7.56 -4.29
N LYS A 3 -6.18 8.74 -4.55
CA LYS A 3 -5.45 9.98 -4.87
C LYS A 3 -4.40 10.34 -3.81
N ALA A 4 -4.73 10.15 -2.53
CA ALA A 4 -3.81 10.39 -1.42
C ALA A 4 -2.58 9.47 -1.45
N PHE A 5 -2.75 8.21 -1.87
CA PHE A 5 -1.65 7.26 -1.99
C PHE A 5 -0.73 7.65 -3.15
N ASP A 6 -1.30 7.98 -4.31
CA ASP A 6 -0.53 8.44 -5.48
C ASP A 6 0.27 9.71 -5.15
N ALA A 7 -0.34 10.67 -4.46
CA ALA A 7 0.33 11.88 -3.99
C ALA A 7 1.49 11.58 -3.03
N CYS A 8 1.29 10.66 -2.08
CA CYS A 8 2.36 10.23 -1.17
C CYS A 8 3.54 9.57 -1.89
N VAL A 9 3.25 8.71 -2.88
CA VAL A 9 4.30 8.08 -3.70
C VAL A 9 5.04 9.11 -4.54
N LYS A 10 4.32 10.03 -5.20
CA LYS A 10 4.91 11.12 -5.99
C LYS A 10 5.74 12.08 -5.14
N GLY A 11 5.34 12.31 -3.89
CA GLY A 11 6.11 13.09 -2.91
C GLY A 11 7.37 12.40 -2.40
N GLY A 12 7.71 11.21 -2.89
CA GLY A 12 8.89 10.45 -2.45
C GLY A 12 8.67 9.67 -1.14
N GLY A 13 7.42 9.42 -0.77
CA GLY A 13 7.05 8.58 0.37
C GLY A 13 7.44 7.11 0.16
N LYS A 14 7.74 6.41 1.25
CA LYS A 14 8.17 5.02 1.23
C LYS A 14 6.96 4.09 1.18
N VAL A 15 6.82 3.34 0.09
CA VAL A 15 5.77 2.32 -0.03
C VAL A 15 6.22 1.02 0.66
N ARG A 16 5.41 0.53 1.60
CA ARG A 16 5.55 -0.80 2.20
C ARG A 16 4.36 -1.66 1.83
N THR A 17 4.62 -2.92 1.53
CA THR A 17 3.55 -3.92 1.37
C THR A 17 3.40 -4.67 2.68
N LYS A 18 2.20 -4.66 3.26
CA LYS A 18 1.87 -5.39 4.48
C LYS A 18 0.88 -6.49 4.16
N ALA A 19 1.13 -7.70 4.67
CA ALA A 19 0.18 -8.80 4.53
C ALA A 19 -1.05 -8.56 5.43
N VAL A 20 -2.20 -8.51 4.76
CA VAL A 20 -3.60 -8.47 5.25
C VAL A 20 -4.10 -9.67 6.03
N GLY A 21 -3.49 -10.80 5.70
CA GLY A 21 -4.05 -12.14 5.85
C GLY A 21 -3.53 -13.05 4.73
N GLU A 22 -3.95 -14.31 4.75
CA GLU A 22 -3.33 -15.42 4.01
C GLU A 22 -3.17 -15.19 2.50
N LYS A 23 -4.06 -14.39 1.90
CA LYS A 23 -4.06 -14.06 0.46
C LYS A 23 -4.32 -12.58 0.19
N LYS A 24 -4.18 -11.72 1.19
CA LYS A 24 -4.46 -10.28 1.05
C LYS A 24 -3.20 -9.50 1.40
N TYR A 25 -2.91 -8.47 0.64
CA TYR A 25 -1.84 -7.52 0.95
C TYR A 25 -2.34 -6.10 0.70
N ILE A 26 -1.90 -5.19 1.55
CA ILE A 26 -2.16 -3.76 1.39
C ILE A 26 -0.83 -3.07 1.11
N ARG A 27 -0.83 -2.13 0.17
CA ARG A 27 0.29 -1.20 0.01
C ARG A 27 0.02 0.01 0.87
N ILE A 28 0.95 0.37 1.73
CA ILE A 28 0.86 1.50 2.65
C ILE A 28 2.00 2.46 2.26
N CYS A 29 1.69 3.72 2.02
CA CYS A 29 2.67 4.74 1.74
C CYS A 29 2.98 5.53 3.03
N LEU A 30 4.25 5.60 3.39
CA LEU A 30 4.73 6.42 4.51
C LEU A 30 5.27 7.73 3.94
N PRO A 31 4.65 8.89 4.24
CA PRO A 31 5.09 10.17 3.71
C PRO A 31 6.53 10.50 4.18
N LYS A 32 7.29 11.14 3.28
CA LYS A 32 8.67 11.58 3.56
C LYS A 32 8.60 12.86 4.39
N GLY A 33 8.98 12.77 5.66
CA GLY A 33 8.84 13.85 6.65
C GLY A 33 8.15 13.43 7.94
N GLY A 34 7.64 12.20 8.01
CA GLY A 34 6.84 11.73 9.14
C GLY A 34 5.38 12.16 9.01
N GLY A 35 4.48 11.40 9.63
CA GLY A 35 3.03 11.61 9.54
C GLY A 35 2.25 10.31 9.37
N ASP A 36 0.94 10.44 9.17
CA ASP A 36 0.04 9.30 9.06
C ASP A 36 0.36 8.42 7.84
N SER A 37 0.29 7.12 8.07
CA SER A 37 0.50 6.12 7.03
C SER A 37 -0.71 6.05 6.10
N ILE A 38 -0.52 6.35 4.82
CA ILE A 38 -1.60 6.36 3.84
C ILE A 38 -1.80 4.93 3.29
N GLY A 39 -2.88 4.29 3.70
CA GLY A 39 -3.31 2.99 3.17
C GLY A 39 -3.76 3.09 1.72
N GLY A 40 -3.15 2.30 0.84
CA GLY A 40 -3.62 2.05 -0.52
C GLY A 40 -4.67 0.95 -0.57
N GLU A 41 -5.05 0.54 -1.77
CA GLU A 41 -6.01 -0.56 -1.96
C GLU A 41 -5.49 -1.90 -1.43
N VAL A 42 -6.36 -2.63 -0.73
CA VAL A 42 -6.14 -4.03 -0.37
C VAL A 42 -6.26 -4.87 -1.63
N LYS A 43 -5.17 -5.53 -2.00
CA LYS A 43 -5.14 -6.47 -3.12
C LYS A 43 -5.20 -7.89 -2.61
N THR A 44 -6.05 -8.68 -3.23
CA THR A 44 -6.08 -10.12 -3.03
C THR A 44 -5.08 -10.75 -3.99
N LYS A 45 -4.09 -11.47 -3.47
CA LYS A 45 -3.19 -12.31 -4.25
C LYS A 45 -4.05 -13.43 -4.83
N LYS A 46 -4.32 -13.39 -6.15
CA LYS A 46 -4.99 -14.49 -6.84
C LYS A 46 -4.19 -15.76 -6.54
N LYS A 47 -4.85 -16.76 -5.93
CA LYS A 47 -4.30 -18.11 -5.79
C LYS A 47 -3.96 -18.54 -7.22
N LYS A 48 -2.67 -18.74 -7.53
CA LYS A 48 -2.28 -19.41 -8.77
C LYS A 48 -2.79 -20.83 -8.58
N GLY A 49 -4.01 -21.09 -9.08
CA GLY A 49 -4.60 -22.41 -9.04
C GLY A 49 -3.63 -23.37 -9.71
N LYS A 50 -3.28 -24.44 -9.00
CA LYS A 50 -2.55 -25.57 -9.53
C LYS A 50 -3.42 -26.79 -9.26
#